data_AF-A0AAV0B5Z9-F1
#
_entry.id   AF-A0AAV0B5Z9-F1
#
_cell.length_a   1.000
_cell.length_b   1.000
_cell.length_c   1.000
_cell.angle_alpha   90.00
_cell.angle_beta   90.00
_cell.angle_gamma   90.00
#
_symmetry.space_group_name_H-M   'P 1'
#
loop_
_entity.id
_entity.type
_entity.pdbx_description
1 polymer ?
#
loop_
_entity_poly.entity_id
_entity_poly.type
_entity_poly.pdbx_seq_one_letter_code
_entity_poly.pdbx_strand_id
1 'polypeptide(L)' 'GYYPESAVGTKCRNGKENIKFNYYVKHISPNTRYLGVDECNNGLNKEIVNCSRGGKTRYGNWEYSVDPNKGYC' A
#
# COMPACT_ATOMS: atom_id res chain seq x y z
N GLY A 1 8.07 -3.37 9.78
CA GLY A 1 9.28 -2.53 9.94
C GLY A 1 8.91 -1.22 10.61
N TYR A 2 9.86 -0.54 11.25
CA TYR A 2 9.63 0.79 11.81
C TYR A 2 9.79 1.86 10.71
N TYR A 3 8.82 2.77 10.63
CA TYR A 3 8.83 3.87 9.67
C TYR A 3 8.77 5.19 10.44
N PRO A 4 9.75 6.10 10.26
CA PRO A 4 9.67 7.44 10.82
C PRO A 4 8.54 8.23 10.16
N GLU A 5 8.21 9.40 10.72
CA GLU A 5 7.21 10.30 10.13
C GLU A 5 7.52 10.58 8.66
N SER A 6 6.47 10.60 7.83
CA SER A 6 6.56 10.80 6.37
C SER A 6 7.34 9.75 5.60
N ALA A 7 7.86 8.69 6.24
CA ALA A 7 8.53 7.62 5.52
C ALA A 7 7.57 6.88 4.59
N VAL A 8 8.13 6.50 3.45
CA VAL A 8 7.40 5.86 2.36
C VAL A 8 7.97 4.48 2.12
N GLY A 9 7.09 3.49 2.04
CA GLY A 9 7.38 2.17 1.52
C GLY A 9 6.67 1.96 0.18
N THR A 10 7.41 1.60 -0.85
CA THR A 10 6.83 1.21 -2.14
C THR A 10 7.19 -0.24 -2.46
N LYS A 11 6.26 -0.97 -3.05
CA LYS A 11 6.53 -2.32 -3.55
C LYS A 11 5.72 -2.57 -4.80
N CYS A 12 6.36 -3.13 -5.82
CA CYS A 12 5.68 -3.59 -7.01
C CYS A 12 5.50 -5.11 -6.92
N ARG A 13 4.31 -5.64 -7.24
CA ARG A 13 4.12 -7.07 -7.47
C ARG A 13 3.38 -7.37 -8.77
N ASN A 14 3.77 -8.46 -9.42
CA ASN A 14 3.08 -8.98 -10.58
C ASN A 14 1.81 -9.73 -10.17
N GLY A 15 0.70 -9.34 -10.79
CA GLY A 15 -0.60 -9.98 -10.72
C GLY A 15 -0.85 -10.96 -11.86
N LYS A 16 -2.11 -11.37 -12.01
CA LYS A 16 -2.56 -12.16 -13.16
C LYS A 16 -2.79 -11.26 -14.38
N GLU A 17 -2.79 -11.86 -15.57
CA GLU A 17 -3.24 -11.21 -16.82
C GLU A 17 -2.47 -9.92 -17.20
N ASN A 18 -1.14 -9.92 -17.00
CA ASN A 18 -0.27 -8.77 -17.33
C ASN A 18 -0.68 -7.49 -16.58
N ILE A 19 -1.08 -7.65 -15.32
CA ILE A 19 -1.33 -6.54 -14.39
C ILE A 19 -0.20 -6.54 -13.36
N LYS A 20 0.37 -5.37 -13.09
CA LYS A 20 1.24 -5.10 -11.95
C LYS A 20 0.49 -4.26 -10.93
N PHE A 21 0.73 -4.55 -9.65
CA PHE A 21 0.22 -3.78 -8.53
C PHE A 21 1.36 -2.97 -7.93
N ASN A 22 1.25 -1.65 -8.04
CA ASN A 22 2.13 -0.73 -7.32
C ASN A 22 1.51 -0.43 -5.95
N TYR A 23 2.10 -0.99 -4.91
CA TYR A 23 1.76 -0.72 -3.53
C TYR A 23 2.56 0.46 -3.02
N TYR A 24 1.88 1.36 -2.34
CA TYR A 24 2.44 2.51 -1.68
C TYR A 24 1.88 2.60 -0.27
N VAL A 25 2.76 2.79 0.71
CA VAL A 25 2.38 3.10 2.08
C VAL A 25 3.20 4.28 2.56
N LYS A 26 2.54 5.29 3.13
CA LYS A 26 3.19 6.44 3.75
C LYS A 26 2.78 6.55 5.20
N HIS A 27 3.75 6.76 6.07
CA HIS A 27 3.50 7.11 7.45
C HIS A 27 3.07 8.58 7.54
N ILE A 28 1.86 8.84 8.04
CA ILE A 28 1.28 10.20 8.10
C ILE A 28 1.09 10.72 9.53
N SER A 29 1.42 9.92 10.54
CA SER A 29 1.35 10.36 11.93
C SER A 29 2.70 10.89 12.43
N PRO A 30 2.69 11.85 13.37
CA PRO A 30 3.91 12.24 14.07
C PRO A 30 4.39 11.04 14.90
N ASN A 31 5.72 10.84 14.95
CA ASN A 31 6.48 9.72 15.56
C ASN A 31 6.95 8.63 14.59
N THR A 32 7.67 7.64 15.14
CA THR A 32 8.05 6.41 14.44
C THR A 32 7.06 5.30 14.81
N ARG A 33 6.53 4.58 13.81
CA ARG A 33 5.58 3.49 14.06
C ARG A 33 6.02 2.21 13.38
N TYR A 34 5.80 1.09 14.07
CA TYR A 34 5.95 -0.22 13.47
C TYR A 34 4.73 -0.55 12.60
N LEU A 35 4.98 -0.86 11.33
CA LEU A 35 3.99 -1.46 10.44
C LEU A 35 4.27 -2.96 10.32
N GLY A 36 3.35 -3.77 10.85
CA GLY A 36 3.38 -5.22 10.71
C GLY A 36 2.97 -5.68 9.32
N VAL A 37 3.33 -6.92 8.97
CA VAL A 37 2.96 -7.54 7.69
C VAL A 37 1.43 -7.66 7.58
N ASP A 38 0.75 -8.05 8.65
CA ASP A 38 -0.71 -8.23 8.65
C ASP A 38 -1.47 -6.91 8.52
N GLU A 39 -1.04 -5.85 9.22
CA GLU A 39 -1.62 -4.51 9.12
C GLU A 39 -1.44 -3.95 7.70
N CYS A 40 -0.25 -4.12 7.13
CA CYS A 40 0.06 -3.74 5.75
C CYS A 40 -0.83 -4.51 4.75
N ASN A 41 -0.91 -5.83 4.86
CA ASN A 41 -1.73 -6.66 3.97
C ASN A 41 -3.23 -6.32 4.09
N ASN A 42 -3.74 -6.08 5.30
CA ASN A 42 -5.14 -5.73 5.51
C ASN A 42 -5.46 -4.35 4.91
N GLY A 43 -4.62 -3.35 5.14
CA GLY A 43 -4.76 -2.03 4.52
C GLY A 43 -4.74 -2.07 3.00
N LEU A 44 -3.77 -2.78 2.41
CA LEU A 44 -3.64 -2.88 0.95
C LEU A 44 -4.70 -3.77 0.30
N ASN A 45 -5.14 -4.86 0.95
CA ASN A 45 -6.20 -5.71 0.43
C ASN A 45 -7.54 -4.96 0.36
N LYS A 46 -7.83 -4.04 1.29
CA LYS A 46 -9.03 -3.20 1.21
C LYS A 46 -9.09 -2.36 -0.06
N GLU A 47 -7.94 -1.86 -0.51
CA GLU A 47 -7.84 -1.07 -1.75
C GLU A 47 -8.01 -1.93 -3.00
N ILE A 48 -7.64 -3.21 -2.97
CA ILE A 48 -7.76 -4.12 -4.12
C ILE A 48 -9.15 -4.76 -4.21
N VAL A 49 -9.66 -5.29 -3.09
CA VAL A 49 -10.86 -6.14 -3.06
C VAL A 49 -12.11 -5.36 -3.49
N ASN A 50 -12.17 -4.05 -3.18
CA ASN A 50 -13.30 -3.20 -3.54
C ASN A 50 -13.00 -2.17 -4.65
N CYS A 51 -11.77 -2.14 -5.17
CA CYS A 51 -11.38 -1.19 -6.21
C CYS A 51 -10.55 -1.86 -7.31
N SER A 52 -11.22 -2.28 -8.39
CA SER A 52 -10.59 -2.92 -9.56
C SER A 52 -9.62 -2.01 -10.33
N ARG A 53 -9.68 -0.70 -10.10
CA ARG A 53 -8.79 0.32 -10.68
C ARG A 53 -7.76 0.87 -9.70
N GLY A 54 -7.63 0.24 -8.54
CA GLY A 54 -6.78 0.74 -7.48
C GLY A 54 -7.48 1.78 -6.61
N GLY A 55 -6.86 2.04 -5.47
CA GLY A 55 -7.41 2.88 -4.43
C GLY A 55 -6.34 3.67 -3.70
N LYS A 56 -6.80 4.71 -3.01
CA LYS A 56 -5.98 5.48 -2.08
C LYS A 56 -6.83 5.77 -0.84
N THR A 57 -6.44 5.19 0.28
CA THR A 57 -7.13 5.39 1.56
C THR A 57 -6.15 5.83 2.63
N ARG A 58 -6.59 6.80 3.44
CA ARG A 58 -5.93 7.19 4.68
C ARG A 58 -6.66 6.52 5.82
N TYR A 59 -5.98 5.65 6.57
CA TYR A 59 -6.55 4.99 7.73
C TYR A 59 -5.61 5.07 8.92
N GLY A 60 -6.08 5.72 9.99
CA GLY A 60 -5.30 5.94 11.19
C GLY A 60 -4.01 6.71 10.90
N ASN A 61 -2.88 6.02 11.01
CA ASN A 61 -1.53 6.60 10.92
C ASN A 61 -0.86 6.39 9.57
N TRP A 62 -1.55 5.75 8.62
CA TRP A 62 -0.98 5.35 7.33
C TRP A 62 -1.86 5.80 6.17
N GLU A 63 -1.21 6.21 5.09
CA GLU A 63 -1.81 6.37 3.78
C GLU A 63 -1.42 5.17 2.93
N TYR A 64 -2.40 4.36 2.54
CA TYR A 64 -2.23 3.21 1.66
C TYR A 64 -2.71 3.59 0.26
N SER A 65 -1.97 3.17 -0.75
CA SER A 65 -2.42 3.24 -2.12
C SER A 65 -2.00 1.99 -2.88
N VAL A 66 -2.90 1.52 -3.73
CA VAL A 66 -2.62 0.43 -4.67
C VAL A 66 -3.03 0.88 -6.04
N ASP A 67 -2.11 0.79 -6.99
CA ASP A 67 -2.36 1.18 -8.38
C ASP A 67 -2.10 -0.02 -9.32
N PRO A 68 -3.17 -0.72 -9.75
CA PRO A 68 -3.10 -1.79 -10.73
C PRO A 68 -2.93 -1.20 -12.13
N ASN A 69 -1.76 -1.42 -12.72
CA ASN A 69 -1.42 -1.01 -14.08
C ASN A 69 -1.20 -2.21 -14.97
N LYS A 70 -1.41 -2.09 -16.27
CA LYS A 70 -0.93 -3.10 -17.21
C LYS A 70 0.60 -3.10 -17.25
N GLY A 71 1.19 -4.28 -17.32
CA GLY A 71 2.63 -4.51 -17.37
C GLY A 71 3.15 -5.33 -16.20
N TYR A 72 4.47 -5.33 -16.07
CA TYR A 72 5.19 -6.06 -15.03
C TYR A 72 6.07 -5.11 -14.19
N CYS A 73 6.31 -5.54 -12.96
CA CYS A 73 7.50 -5.27 -12.17
C CYS A 73 8.61 -6.20 -12.66
#